data_AF-A0A540LQU3-F1
#
_entry.id   AF-A0A540LQU3-F1
#
_cell.length_a   1.000
_cell.length_b   1.000
_cell.length_c   1.000
_cell.angle_alpha   90.00
_cell.angle_beta   90.00
_cell.angle_gamma   90.00
#
_symmetry.space_group_name_H-M   'P 1'
#
loop_
_entity.id
_entity.type
_entity.pdbx_description
1 polymer ?
#
loop_
_entity_poly.entity_id
_entity_poly.type
_entity_poly.pdbx_seq_one_letter_code
_entity_poly.pdbx_strand_id
1 'polypeptide(L)'
;MRRKYQLSKTAEKKCDEVIKLTRESCNLPIPEDRKPSDIVVEHISAPSLVGQKAPEILKQLMELLGVKEITRIAVYGRGGSGKITLVKTLNNWPDSSRRELFNVVIWVPVQMTTFNLELLRG
;
A
#
# COMPACT_ATOMS: atom_id res chain seq x y z
N MET A 1 19.22 15.59 22.74
CA MET A 1 18.96 16.49 21.60
C MET A 1 19.71 16.13 20.31
N ARG A 2 21.01 15.79 20.32
CA ARG A 2 21.82 15.50 19.11
C ARG A 2 21.28 14.43 18.15
N ARG A 3 20.69 13.32 18.65
CA ARG A 3 20.24 12.21 17.80
C ARG A 3 19.07 12.56 16.87
N LYS A 4 18.10 13.35 17.34
CA LYS A 4 16.95 13.79 16.52
C LYS A 4 17.39 14.72 15.38
N TYR A 5 18.34 15.61 15.67
CA TYR A 5 18.93 16.50 14.68
C TYR A 5 19.65 15.73 13.56
N GLN A 6 20.42 14.69 13.92
CA GLN A 6 21.12 13.87 12.92
C GLN A 6 20.15 13.08 12.03
N LEU A 7 19.07 12.52 12.58
CA LEU A 7 18.04 11.84 11.79
C LEU A 7 17.36 12.80 10.80
N SER A 8 17.07 14.03 11.23
CA SER A 8 16.50 15.07 10.35
C SER A 8 17.45 15.42 9.21
N LYS A 9 18.74 15.64 9.51
CA LYS A 9 19.80 15.91 8.51
C LYS A 9 19.98 14.76 7.52
N THR A 10 19.85 13.51 7.97
CA THR A 10 19.95 12.33 7.10
C THR A 10 18.73 12.20 6.20
N ALA A 11 17.52 12.46 6.72
CA ALA A 11 16.29 12.45 5.93
C ALA A 11 16.31 13.54 4.85
N GLU A 12 16.78 14.75 5.18
CA GLU A 12 16.95 15.86 4.24
C GLU A 12 17.87 15.47 3.08
N LYS A 13 19.05 14.90 3.38
CA LYS A 13 19.99 14.42 2.34
C LYS A 13 19.39 13.32 1.46
N LYS A 14 18.63 12.39 2.04
CA LYS A 14 17.94 11.33 1.29
C LYS A 14 16.87 11.90 0.36
N CYS A 15 16.14 12.94 0.79
CA CYS A 15 15.19 13.65 -0.06
C CYS A 15 15.89 14.34 -1.23
N ASP A 16 17.01 15.02 -0.99
CA ASP A 16 17.80 15.67 -2.04
C ASP A 16 18.33 14.65 -3.06
N GLU A 17 18.77 13.48 -2.60
CA GLU A 17 19.20 12.37 -3.45
C GLU A 17 18.06 11.85 -4.33
N VAL A 18 16.87 11.64 -3.75
CA VAL A 18 15.66 11.24 -4.50
C VAL A 18 15.26 12.31 -5.54
N ILE A 19 15.29 13.60 -5.18
CA ILE A 19 14.98 14.71 -6.10
C ILE A 19 15.99 14.74 -7.25
N LYS A 20 17.28 14.56 -6.95
CA LYS A 20 18.35 14.52 -7.95
C LYS A 20 18.17 13.34 -8.91
N LEU A 21 17.96 12.13 -8.38
CA LEU A 21 17.70 10.93 -9.19
C LEU A 21 16.43 11.10 -10.04
N THR A 22 15.39 11.73 -9.50
CA THR A 22 14.15 12.00 -10.24
C THR A 22 14.43 12.96 -11.41
N ARG A 23 15.15 14.06 -11.18
CA ARG A 23 15.52 15.01 -12.25
C ARG A 23 16.43 14.39 -13.30
N GLU A 24 17.37 13.55 -12.90
CA GLU A 24 18.26 12.83 -13.82
C GLU A 24 17.49 11.78 -14.64
N SER A 25 16.49 11.13 -14.03
CA SER A 25 15.61 10.18 -14.73
C SER A 25 14.62 10.83 -15.71
N CYS A 26 14.35 12.14 -15.57
CA CYS A 26 13.49 12.88 -16.51
C CYS A 26 14.09 13.03 -17.92
N ASN A 27 15.38 12.70 -18.12
CA ASN A 27 16.03 12.66 -19.44
C ASN A 27 16.08 11.24 -20.04
N LEU A 28 15.51 10.25 -19.37
CA LEU A 28 15.34 8.94 -19.98
C LEU A 28 14.27 9.04 -21.06
N PRO A 29 14.43 8.38 -22.22
CA PRO A 29 13.35 8.27 -23.17
C PRO A 29 12.11 7.81 -22.41
N ILE A 30 11.00 8.53 -22.59
CA ILE A 30 9.68 8.17 -22.09
C ILE A 30 9.56 6.66 -22.32
N PRO A 31 9.37 5.84 -21.27
CA PRO A 31 9.15 4.42 -21.48
C PRO A 31 7.99 4.35 -22.46
N GLU A 32 8.22 3.74 -23.63
CA GLU A 32 7.17 3.49 -24.61
C GLU A 32 5.92 3.08 -23.87
N ASP A 33 4.86 3.84 -24.13
CA ASP A 33 3.48 3.68 -23.71
C ASP A 33 3.24 2.34 -23.02
N ARG A 34 3.52 2.26 -21.71
CA ARG A 34 3.22 1.06 -20.93
C ARG A 34 1.72 0.96 -20.94
N LYS A 35 1.22 0.13 -21.83
CA LYS A 35 -0.19 -0.13 -21.99
C LYS A 35 -0.69 -0.54 -20.60
N PRO A 36 -1.86 -0.07 -20.13
CA PRO A 36 -2.39 -0.41 -18.80
C PRO A 36 -2.45 -1.93 -18.49
N SER A 37 -2.29 -2.77 -19.52
CA SER A 37 -2.04 -4.21 -19.44
C SER A 37 -0.76 -4.64 -18.70
N ASP A 38 0.26 -3.79 -18.63
CA ASP A 38 1.60 -4.17 -18.15
C ASP A 38 1.76 -3.98 -16.64
N ILE A 39 0.76 -3.38 -15.98
CA ILE A 39 0.72 -3.20 -14.54
C ILE A 39 0.20 -4.49 -13.93
N VAL A 40 1.11 -5.43 -13.70
CA VAL A 40 0.83 -6.67 -12.98
C VAL A 40 0.55 -6.32 -11.54
N VAL A 41 -0.73 -6.35 -11.14
CA VAL A 41 -1.07 -6.32 -9.72
C VAL A 41 -0.67 -7.67 -9.14
N GLU A 42 0.23 -7.62 -8.15
CA GLU A 42 0.67 -8.81 -7.43
C GLU A 42 -0.55 -9.44 -6.73
N HIS A 43 -0.90 -10.66 -7.14
CA HIS A 43 -1.95 -11.42 -6.49
C HIS A 43 -1.50 -11.83 -5.09
N ILE A 44 -2.18 -11.34 -4.06
CA ILE A 44 -1.81 -11.61 -2.67
C ILE A 44 -2.56 -12.84 -2.19
N SER A 45 -1.86 -13.88 -1.77
CA SER A 45 -2.53 -15.07 -1.20
C SER A 45 -3.45 -14.70 -0.03
N ALA A 46 -4.72 -15.09 -0.14
CA ALA A 46 -5.78 -14.84 0.81
C ALA A 46 -6.72 -16.05 0.89
N PRO A 47 -7.20 -16.41 2.10
CA PRO A 47 -8.30 -17.37 2.20
C PRO A 47 -9.57 -16.79 1.57
N SER A 48 -10.50 -17.66 1.19
CA SER A 48 -11.80 -17.24 0.68
C SER A 48 -12.49 -16.31 1.68
N LEU A 49 -13.05 -15.23 1.16
CA LEU A 49 -13.86 -14.31 1.95
C LEU A 49 -15.24 -14.94 2.16
N VAL A 50 -15.57 -15.27 3.41
CA VAL A 50 -16.82 -15.94 3.79
C VAL A 50 -17.60 -15.05 4.74
N GLY A 51 -18.92 -15.00 4.58
CA GLY A 51 -19.85 -14.27 5.44
C GLY A 51 -20.94 -13.55 4.64
N GLN A 52 -22.17 -13.55 5.15
CA GLN A 52 -23.33 -13.02 4.43
C GLN A 52 -23.16 -11.54 4.01
N LYS A 53 -22.53 -10.72 4.86
CA LYS A 53 -22.29 -9.29 4.60
C LYS A 53 -21.01 -9.01 3.83
N ALA A 54 -20.15 -10.01 3.61
CA ALA A 54 -18.83 -9.76 3.05
C ALA A 54 -18.85 -9.21 1.61
N PRO A 55 -19.73 -9.68 0.70
CA PRO A 55 -19.86 -9.10 -0.65
C PRO A 55 -20.33 -7.64 -0.61
N GLU A 56 -21.27 -7.32 0.29
CA GLU A 56 -21.81 -5.96 0.45
C GLU A 56 -20.73 -4.99 0.91
N ILE A 57 -19.96 -5.37 1.93
CA ILE A 57 -18.85 -4.57 2.46
C ILE A 57 -17.77 -4.37 1.37
N LEU A 58 -17.49 -5.41 0.59
CA LEU A 58 -16.50 -5.33 -0.49
C LEU A 58 -16.96 -4.35 -1.58
N LYS A 59 -18.25 -4.39 -1.94
CA LYS A 59 -18.85 -3.43 -2.88
C LYS A 59 -18.77 -2.00 -2.35
N GLN A 60 -19.12 -1.77 -1.08
CA GLN A 60 -19.01 -0.45 -0.44
C GLN A 60 -17.57 0.06 -0.47
N LEU A 61 -16.58 -0.80 -0.20
CA LEU A 61 -15.17 -0.43 -0.30
C LEU A 61 -14.78 0.01 -1.72
N MET A 62 -15.24 -0.70 -2.76
CA MET A 62 -14.99 -0.31 -4.15
C MET A 62 -15.63 1.03 -4.50
N GLU A 63 -16.87 1.27 -4.08
CA GLU A 63 -17.56 2.54 -4.29
C GLU A 63 -16.79 3.69 -3.62
N LEU A 64 -16.33 3.50 -2.39
CA LEU A 64 -15.53 4.51 -1.66
C LEU A 64 -14.17 4.78 -2.33
N LEU A 65 -13.53 3.76 -2.93
CA LEU A 65 -12.29 3.94 -3.69
C LEU A 65 -12.48 4.80 -4.96
N GLY A 66 -13.70 4.86 -5.50
CA GLY A 66 -14.03 5.70 -6.66
C GLY A 66 -14.28 7.17 -6.33
N VAL A 67 -14.43 7.52 -5.05
CA VAL A 67 -14.70 8.89 -4.61
C VAL A 67 -13.37 9.65 -4.48
N LYS A 68 -13.14 10.65 -5.34
CA LYS A 68 -11.86 11.38 -5.43
C LYS A 68 -11.47 12.11 -4.15
N GLU A 69 -12.46 12.50 -3.36
CA GLU A 69 -12.30 13.21 -2.09
C GLU A 69 -11.83 12.28 -0.96
N ILE A 70 -12.05 10.97 -1.10
CA ILE A 70 -11.67 9.97 -0.10
C ILE A 70 -10.25 9.50 -0.39
N THR A 71 -9.30 10.04 0.39
CA THR A 71 -7.88 9.69 0.26
C THR A 71 -7.44 8.55 1.19
N ARG A 72 -8.27 8.20 2.18
CA ARG A 72 -7.95 7.18 3.20
C ARG A 72 -9.17 6.41 3.65
N ILE A 73 -9.03 5.09 3.71
CA ILE A 73 -10.05 4.17 4.24
C ILE A 73 -9.38 3.30 5.32
N ALA A 74 -9.99 3.23 6.49
CA ALA A 74 -9.53 2.38 7.59
C ALA A 74 -10.52 1.23 7.82
N VAL A 75 -10.02 -0.01 7.79
CA VAL A 75 -10.79 -1.20 8.14
C VAL A 75 -10.47 -1.59 9.59
N TYR A 76 -11.44 -1.48 10.50
CA TYR A 76 -11.27 -1.73 11.93
C TYR A 76 -12.28 -2.77 12.46
N GLY A 77 -12.02 -3.32 13.66
CA GLY A 77 -12.84 -4.38 14.25
C GLY A 77 -12.03 -5.37 15.10
N ARG A 78 -12.72 -6.30 15.75
CA ARG A 78 -12.12 -7.31 16.65
C ARG A 78 -11.08 -8.20 15.93
N GLY A 79 -10.12 -8.74 16.68
CA GLY A 79 -9.24 -9.81 16.19
C GLY A 79 -10.03 -10.97 15.59
N GLY A 80 -9.53 -11.56 14.49
CA GLY A 80 -10.21 -12.68 13.81
C GLY A 80 -11.39 -12.31 12.92
N SER A 81 -11.82 -11.06 12.84
CA SER A 81 -12.98 -10.64 12.03
C SER A 81 -12.75 -10.59 10.51
N GLY A 82 -11.62 -11.10 10.01
CA GLY A 82 -11.34 -11.16 8.57
C GLY A 82 -10.89 -9.85 7.90
N LYS A 83 -10.51 -8.80 8.66
CA LYS A 83 -10.10 -7.49 8.08
C LYS A 83 -8.99 -7.60 7.03
N ILE A 84 -7.92 -8.31 7.37
CA ILE A 84 -6.79 -8.50 6.45
C ILE A 84 -7.25 -9.29 5.21
N THR A 85 -8.08 -10.32 5.40
CA THR A 85 -8.66 -11.09 4.31
C THR A 85 -9.49 -10.20 3.38
N LEU A 86 -10.36 -9.34 3.92
CA LEU A 86 -11.18 -8.41 3.15
C LEU A 86 -10.35 -7.49 2.26
N VAL A 87 -9.29 -6.86 2.81
CA VAL A 87 -8.43 -5.95 2.04
C VAL A 87 -7.62 -6.72 0.99
N LYS A 88 -7.16 -7.95 1.29
CA LYS A 88 -6.49 -8.80 0.29
C LYS A 88 -7.44 -9.20 -0.84
N THR A 89 -8.69 -9.55 -0.53
CA THR A 89 -9.71 -9.86 -1.54
C THR A 89 -9.97 -8.66 -2.44
N LEU A 90 -10.02 -7.45 -1.88
CA LEU A 90 -10.12 -6.19 -2.65
C LEU A 90 -8.91 -5.97 -3.57
N ASN A 91 -7.70 -6.23 -3.08
CA ASN A 91 -6.47 -6.17 -3.90
C ASN A 91 -6.45 -7.22 -5.03
N ASN A 92 -7.16 -8.33 -4.88
CA ASN A 92 -7.21 -9.36 -5.92
C ASN A 92 -8.45 -9.26 -6.82
N TRP A 93 -9.32 -8.28 -6.57
CA TRP A 93 -10.53 -8.09 -7.35
C TRP A 93 -10.20 -7.86 -8.85
N PRO A 94 -11.04 -8.36 -9.79
CA PRO A 94 -10.78 -8.29 -11.23
C PRO A 94 -10.36 -6.90 -11.71
N ASP A 95 -9.34 -6.94 -12.57
CA ASP A 95 -8.50 -5.79 -12.90
C ASP A 95 -9.22 -4.70 -13.70
N SER A 96 -10.31 -5.04 -14.40
CA SER A 96 -11.03 -4.11 -15.28
C SER A 96 -11.57 -2.88 -14.55
N SER A 97 -12.25 -3.06 -13.41
CA SER A 97 -12.82 -1.94 -12.65
C SER A 97 -11.78 -1.16 -11.85
N ARG A 98 -10.62 -1.76 -11.54
CA ARG A 98 -9.59 -1.13 -10.70
C ARG A 98 -8.57 -0.34 -11.52
N ARG A 99 -8.23 -0.79 -12.73
CA ARG A 99 -7.33 -0.06 -13.65
C ARG A 99 -7.90 1.30 -14.06
N GLU A 100 -9.22 1.46 -14.00
CA GLU A 100 -9.89 2.75 -14.19
C GLU A 100 -9.69 3.70 -12.99
N LEU A 101 -9.45 3.16 -11.79
CA LEU A 101 -9.33 3.91 -10.54
C LEU A 101 -7.87 4.20 -10.16
N PHE A 102 -6.97 3.24 -10.37
CA PHE A 102 -5.58 3.34 -9.94
C PHE A 102 -4.61 2.85 -11.01
N ASN A 103 -3.62 3.67 -11.34
CA ASN A 103 -2.49 3.27 -12.18
C ASN A 103 -1.53 2.34 -11.42
N VAL A 104 -1.34 2.52 -10.11
CA VAL A 104 -0.39 1.71 -9.32
C VAL A 104 -1.02 1.33 -8.00
N VAL A 105 -0.87 0.06 -7.60
CA VAL A 105 -1.31 -0.46 -6.30
C VAL A 105 -0.08 -0.99 -5.57
N ILE A 106 0.13 -0.55 -4.32
CA ILE A 106 1.29 -0.94 -3.50
C ILE A 106 0.77 -1.60 -2.22
N TRP A 107 1.21 -2.84 -1.96
CA TRP A 107 0.92 -3.54 -0.72
C TRP A 107 2.12 -3.53 0.23
N VAL A 108 1.95 -2.93 1.41
CA VAL A 108 3.02 -2.86 2.42
C VAL A 108 2.52 -3.51 3.72
N PRO A 109 2.93 -4.76 4.03
CA PRO A 109 2.66 -5.35 5.33
C PRO A 109 3.56 -4.69 6.38
N VAL A 110 2.96 -4.11 7.41
CA VAL A 110 3.68 -3.58 8.57
C VAL A 110 3.50 -4.54 9.73
N GLN A 111 4.60 -5.10 10.21
CA GLN A 111 4.63 -5.91 11.42
C GLN A 111 5.24 -5.08 12.55
N MET A 112 4.61 -5.12 13.72
CA MET A 112 5.23 -4.57 14.91
C MET A 112 6.30 -5.56 15.38
N THR A 113 7.56 -5.25 15.13
CA THR A 113 8.67 -6.02 15.68
C THR A 113 8.78 -5.71 17.17
N THR A 114 8.35 -6.64 18.01
CA THR A 114 8.63 -6.57 19.45
C THR A 114 10.12 -6.86 19.64
N PHE A 115 10.93 -5.84 19.94
CA PHE A 115 12.30 -6.07 20.41
C PHE A 115 12.21 -6.74 21.77
N ASN A 116 12.71 -7.98 21.88
CA ASN A 116 12.88 -8.64 23.17
C ASN A 116 13.94 -7.86 23.97
N LEU A 117 13.50 -7.09 24.97
CA LEU A 117 14.37 -6.35 25.89
C LEU A 117 15.16 -7.28 26.84
N GLU A 118 14.88 -8.58 26.83
CA GLU A 118 15.57 -9.57 27.67
C GLU A 118 16.98 -9.93 27.18
N LEU A 119 17.32 -9.64 25.91
CA LEU A 119 18.64 -9.94 25.32
C LEU A 119 19.70 -8.83 25.49
N LEU A 120 19.38 -7.74 26.21
CA LEU A 120 20.32 -6.66 26.52
C LEU A 120 20.76 -6.63 28.00
N ARG A 121 20.47 -7.69 28.75
CA ARG A 121 21.05 -7.96 30.08
C ARG A 121 21.94 -9.20 30.01
N GLY A 122 23.15 -9.00 29.52
CA GLY A 122 24.24 -9.98 29.53
C GLY A 122 25.56 -9.25 29.39
#